data_AF-A0A953J0Q2-F1
#
_entry.id   AF-A0A953J0Q2-F1
#
_cell.length_a   1.000
_cell.length_b   1.000
_cell.length_c   1.000
_cell.angle_alpha   90.00
_cell.angle_beta   90.00
_cell.angle_gamma   90.00
#
_symmetry.space_group_name_H-M   'P 1'
#
loop_
_entity.id
_entity.type
_entity.pdbx_description
1 polymer ?
#
loop_
_entity_poly.entity_id
_entity_poly.type
_entity_poly.pdbx_seq_one_letter_code
_entity_poly.pdbx_strand_id
1 'polypeptide(L)'
;MISGNLFTRDYLLEGIERTEQWKTLSENSVAALKLRLSTIAEKFLKIAKPNEAETEKDFIYPVLEALGWTDYQVQQILSQKGRKQVPDALLFADAATKSLAVSEAQQWKRFQHGLAVLEAKRWQRALDRADKKDPSEEGVPSTQMLQYLSRV
;
A
#
# COMPACT_ATOMS: atom_id res chain seq x y z
N MET A 1 -21.53 -7.60 15.91
CA MET A 1 -21.36 -6.95 14.59
C MET A 1 -19.96 -6.35 14.59
N ILE A 2 -18.99 -6.97 13.90
CA ILE A 2 -17.61 -6.44 13.86
C ILE A 2 -17.64 -5.28 12.86
N SER A 3 -17.62 -4.07 13.38
CA SER A 3 -17.74 -2.82 12.64
C SER A 3 -16.47 -2.52 11.84
N GLY A 4 -16.07 -3.33 10.86
CA GLY A 4 -15.03 -3.03 9.87
C GLY A 4 -13.64 -2.59 10.39
N ASN A 5 -13.42 -2.56 11.70
CA ASN A 5 -12.21 -2.08 12.33
C ASN A 5 -11.26 -3.27 12.45
N LEU A 6 -10.17 -3.23 11.69
CA LEU A 6 -9.12 -4.24 11.69
C LEU A 6 -8.53 -4.45 13.10
N PHE A 7 -8.52 -3.39 13.92
CA PHE A 7 -8.08 -3.41 15.31
C PHE A 7 -9.08 -2.66 16.21
N THR A 8 -9.25 -3.13 17.45
CA THR A 8 -10.01 -2.39 18.46
C THR A 8 -9.24 -1.14 18.88
N ARG A 9 -9.97 -0.11 19.33
CA ARG A 9 -9.33 1.10 19.87
C ARG A 9 -8.43 0.76 21.07
N ASP A 10 -8.88 -0.13 21.95
CA ASP A 10 -8.10 -0.57 23.11
C ASP A 10 -6.81 -1.28 22.69
N TYR A 11 -6.85 -2.07 21.61
CA TYR A 11 -5.63 -2.66 21.06
C TYR A 11 -4.67 -1.59 20.55
N LEU A 12 -5.15 -0.60 19.80
CA LEU A 12 -4.28 0.47 19.28
C LEU A 12 -3.72 1.40 20.35
N LEU A 13 -4.44 1.60 21.46
CA LEU A 13 -4.01 2.49 22.54
C LEU A 13 -3.17 1.79 23.61
N GLU A 14 -3.43 0.51 23.89
CA GLU A 14 -2.77 -0.20 25.00
C GLU A 14 -2.25 -1.59 24.59
N GLY A 15 -3.02 -2.32 23.78
CA GLY A 15 -2.68 -3.70 23.42
C GLY A 15 -1.40 -3.83 22.61
N ILE A 16 -1.19 -2.90 21.67
CA ILE A 16 -0.02 -2.87 20.80
C ILE A 16 1.27 -2.71 21.60
N GLU A 17 1.23 -1.93 22.69
CA GLU A 17 2.40 -1.68 23.54
C GLU A 17 2.88 -2.93 24.27
N ARG A 18 1.99 -3.92 24.44
CA ARG A 18 2.29 -5.19 25.11
C ARG A 18 2.93 -6.22 24.18
N THR A 19 2.95 -5.97 22.87
CA THR A 19 3.56 -6.87 21.88
C THR A 19 5.08 -6.87 22.00
N GLU A 20 5.73 -7.99 21.72
CA GLU A 20 7.20 -8.08 21.73
C GLU A 20 7.83 -7.19 20.65
N GLN A 21 7.14 -7.04 19.52
CA GLN A 21 7.53 -6.14 18.44
C GLN A 21 7.59 -4.69 18.94
N TRP A 22 6.60 -4.24 19.71
CA TRP A 22 6.61 -2.89 20.26
C TRP A 22 7.73 -2.70 21.30
N LYS A 23 7.87 -3.64 22.24
CA LYS A 23 8.90 -3.55 23.29
C LYS A 23 10.33 -3.56 22.76
N THR A 24 10.56 -4.15 21.59
CA THR A 24 11.88 -4.23 20.94
C THR A 24 12.18 -3.06 20.02
N LEU A 25 11.21 -2.16 19.78
CA LEU A 25 11.45 -0.92 19.04
C LEU A 25 12.23 0.06 19.89
N SER A 26 13.42 0.45 19.42
CA SER A 26 14.19 1.50 20.07
C SER A 26 13.62 2.89 19.74
N GLU A 27 13.61 3.79 20.72
CA GLU A 27 13.19 5.19 20.53
C GLU A 27 13.99 5.86 19.40
N ASN A 28 15.28 5.55 19.28
CA ASN A 28 16.14 6.05 18.22
C ASN A 28 15.68 5.58 16.83
N SER A 29 15.28 4.31 16.69
CA SER A 29 14.74 3.77 15.43
C SER A 29 13.43 4.46 15.04
N VAL A 30 12.54 4.68 16.01
CA VAL A 30 11.26 5.37 15.79
C VAL A 30 11.50 6.84 15.40
N ALA A 31 12.38 7.54 16.10
CA ALA A 31 12.74 8.93 15.81
C ALA A 31 13.37 9.06 14.42
N ALA A 32 14.27 8.15 14.04
CA ALA A 32 14.90 8.12 12.73
C ALA A 32 13.88 7.87 11.61
N LEU A 33 12.97 6.91 11.80
CA LEU A 33 11.90 6.65 10.83
C LEU A 33 10.97 7.86 10.68
N LYS A 34 10.56 8.47 11.80
CA LYS A 34 9.73 9.69 11.79
C LYS A 34 10.42 10.81 11.00
N LEU A 35 11.70 11.06 11.24
CA LEU A 35 12.46 12.08 10.53
C LEU A 35 12.53 11.79 9.02
N ARG A 36 12.76 10.53 8.64
CA ARG A 36 12.78 10.11 7.22
C ARG A 36 11.43 10.35 6.55
N LEU A 37 10.33 9.93 7.18
CA LEU A 37 8.97 10.13 6.68
C LEU A 37 8.59 11.61 6.59
N SER A 38 8.94 12.42 7.59
CA SER A 38 8.73 13.87 7.57
C SER A 38 9.49 14.53 6.42
N THR A 39 10.74 14.13 6.19
CA THR A 39 11.54 14.67 5.08
C THR A 39 10.95 14.33 3.71
N ILE A 40 10.45 13.09 3.54
CA ILE A 40 9.74 12.67 2.33
C ILE A 40 8.49 13.54 2.13
N ALA A 41 7.67 13.69 3.17
CA ALA A 41 6.44 14.48 3.12
C ALA A 41 6.72 15.96 2.81
N GLU A 42 7.69 16.58 3.49
CA GLU A 42 8.07 17.98 3.27
C GLU A 42 8.57 18.24 1.85
N LYS A 43 9.30 17.29 1.26
CA LYS A 43 9.74 17.38 -0.14
C LYS A 43 8.55 17.28 -1.09
N PHE A 44 7.69 16.29 -0.88
CA PHE A 44 6.53 16.03 -1.73
C PHE A 44 5.50 17.16 -1.70
N LEU A 45 5.22 17.73 -0.53
CA LEU A 45 4.26 18.82 -0.35
C LEU A 45 4.64 20.13 -1.07
N LYS A 46 5.86 20.24 -1.58
CA LYS A 46 6.28 21.36 -2.45
C LYS A 46 5.74 21.24 -3.88
N ILE A 47 5.29 20.06 -4.28
CA ILE A 47 4.70 19.81 -5.60
C ILE A 47 3.25 20.32 -5.56
N ALA A 48 2.93 21.29 -6.39
CA ALA A 48 1.58 21.85 -6.47
C ALA A 48 0.67 20.91 -7.27
N LYS A 49 -0.39 20.38 -6.64
CA LYS A 49 -1.39 19.50 -7.27
C LYS A 49 -0.76 18.30 -8.01
N PRO A 50 -0.01 17.43 -7.30
CA PRO A 50 0.64 16.30 -7.93
C PRO A 50 -0.41 15.34 -8.51
N ASN A 51 -0.12 14.81 -9.69
CA ASN A 51 -0.91 13.75 -10.30
C ASN A 51 -0.65 12.38 -9.61
N GLU A 52 -1.30 11.32 -10.07
CA GLU A 52 -1.17 9.97 -9.50
C GLU A 52 0.26 9.43 -9.60
N ALA A 53 0.89 9.55 -10.78
CA ALA A 53 2.26 9.08 -11.01
C ALA A 53 3.30 9.84 -10.16
N GLU A 54 3.12 11.15 -9.97
CA GLU A 54 3.95 11.95 -9.05
C GLU A 54 3.73 11.54 -7.59
N THR A 55 2.48 11.30 -7.19
CA THR A 55 2.15 10.82 -5.85
C THR A 55 2.78 9.46 -5.56
N GLU A 56 2.70 8.54 -6.52
CA GLU A 56 3.36 7.24 -6.42
C GLU A 56 4.87 7.37 -6.26
N LYS A 57 5.51 8.04 -7.22
CA LYS A 57 6.96 8.13 -7.34
C LYS A 57 7.60 8.92 -6.21
N ASP A 58 7.05 10.07 -5.88
CA ASP A 58 7.70 11.04 -4.98
C ASP A 58 7.22 10.93 -3.53
N PHE A 59 6.16 10.13 -3.26
CA PHE A 59 5.65 9.91 -1.91
C PHE A 59 5.45 8.44 -1.57
N ILE A 60 4.61 7.70 -2.29
CA ILE A 60 4.21 6.33 -1.89
C ILE A 60 5.39 5.36 -1.88
N TYR A 61 6.12 5.21 -2.99
CA TYR A 61 7.27 4.29 -3.03
C TYR A 61 8.40 4.67 -2.06
N PRO A 62 8.77 5.97 -1.90
CA PRO A 62 9.70 6.38 -0.85
C PRO A 62 9.24 6.04 0.57
N VAL A 63 7.94 6.17 0.87
CA VAL A 63 7.38 5.77 2.18
C VAL A 63 7.46 4.26 2.38
N LEU A 64 7.12 3.47 1.36
CA LEU A 64 7.25 2.01 1.41
C LEU A 64 8.69 1.57 1.69
N GLU A 65 9.65 2.16 0.99
CA GLU A 65 11.06 1.88 1.20
C GLU A 65 11.52 2.28 2.61
N ALA A 66 11.03 3.42 3.13
CA ALA A 66 11.31 3.84 4.50
C ALA A 66 10.74 2.87 5.54
N LEU A 67 9.61 2.21 5.24
CA LEU A 67 9.01 1.16 6.06
C LEU A 67 9.68 -0.22 5.89
N GLY A 68 10.68 -0.33 5.01
CA GLY A 68 11.42 -1.57 4.77
C GLY A 68 10.89 -2.44 3.63
N TRP A 69 9.89 -1.98 2.87
CA TRP A 69 9.44 -2.68 1.67
C TRP A 69 10.38 -2.43 0.50
N THR A 70 11.33 -3.33 0.31
CA THR A 70 12.28 -3.32 -0.82
C THR A 70 11.88 -4.25 -1.94
N ASP A 71 11.03 -5.23 -1.64
CA ASP A 71 10.67 -6.32 -2.54
C ASP A 71 9.22 -6.19 -2.99
N TYR A 72 9.04 -5.56 -4.15
CA TYR A 72 7.74 -5.45 -4.79
C TYR A 72 7.83 -5.63 -6.31
N GLN A 73 6.69 -5.89 -6.93
CA GLN A 73 6.49 -5.86 -8.38
C GLN A 73 5.36 -4.88 -8.71
N VAL A 74 5.64 -3.96 -9.64
CA VAL A 74 4.63 -3.00 -10.11
C VAL A 74 3.74 -3.62 -11.17
N GLN A 75 2.48 -3.18 -11.23
CA GLN A 75 1.53 -3.43 -12.33
C GLN A 75 1.36 -4.89 -12.75
N GLN A 76 1.16 -5.81 -11.79
CA GLN A 76 0.90 -7.22 -12.10
C GLN A 76 -0.59 -7.45 -12.44
N ILE A 77 -0.88 -8.20 -13.50
CA ILE A 77 -2.26 -8.50 -13.90
C ILE A 77 -2.83 -9.60 -13.01
N LEU A 78 -3.88 -9.27 -12.24
CA LEU A 78 -4.55 -10.21 -11.34
C LEU A 78 -5.57 -11.13 -12.05
N SER A 79 -6.10 -10.73 -13.20
CA SER A 79 -7.14 -11.49 -13.89
C SER A 79 -6.60 -12.64 -14.75
N GLN A 80 -7.20 -13.83 -14.62
CA GLN A 80 -6.95 -14.97 -15.52
C GLN A 80 -7.40 -14.71 -16.98
N LYS A 81 -8.39 -13.82 -17.18
CA LYS A 81 -8.90 -13.39 -18.49
C LYS A 81 -9.11 -11.86 -18.52
N GLY A 82 -8.57 -11.19 -19.54
CA GLY A 82 -8.67 -9.73 -19.73
C GLY A 82 -7.70 -8.90 -18.89
N ARG A 83 -7.66 -7.58 -19.11
CA ARG A 83 -6.85 -6.59 -18.37
C ARG A 83 -7.71 -5.74 -17.43
N LYS A 84 -8.54 -6.37 -16.59
CA LYS A 84 -9.50 -5.57 -15.80
C LYS A 84 -8.98 -5.12 -14.44
N GLN A 85 -7.88 -5.68 -13.94
CA GLN A 85 -7.49 -5.52 -12.55
C GLN A 85 -5.96 -5.60 -12.44
N VAL A 86 -5.33 -4.45 -12.33
CA VAL A 86 -3.89 -4.29 -12.25
C VAL A 86 -3.63 -3.36 -11.07
N PRO A 87 -3.37 -3.88 -9.86
CA PRO A 87 -2.91 -3.05 -8.77
C PRO A 87 -1.56 -2.41 -9.10
N ASP A 88 -1.30 -1.27 -8.49
CA ASP A 88 -0.06 -0.52 -8.71
C ASP A 88 1.16 -1.31 -8.24
N ALA A 89 1.06 -2.00 -7.10
CA ALA A 89 2.10 -2.93 -6.66
C ALA A 89 1.60 -4.16 -5.91
N LEU A 90 2.38 -5.24 -6.03
CA LEU A 90 2.33 -6.43 -5.20
C LEU A 90 3.59 -6.46 -4.32
N LEU A 91 3.43 -6.48 -3.00
CA LEU A 91 4.51 -6.43 -2.03
C LEU A 91 4.83 -7.83 -1.50
N PHE A 92 6.12 -8.16 -1.35
CA PHE A 92 6.62 -9.46 -0.92
C PHE A 92 7.35 -9.36 0.42
N ALA A 93 7.39 -10.47 1.16
CA ALA A 93 8.07 -10.55 2.45
C ALA A 93 9.58 -10.27 2.32
N ASP A 94 10.17 -10.77 1.23
CA ASP A 94 11.60 -10.76 0.98
C ASP A 94 11.90 -11.02 -0.51
N ALA A 95 13.19 -10.95 -0.85
CA ALA A 95 13.66 -11.23 -2.20
C ALA A 95 13.38 -12.68 -2.66
N ALA A 96 13.36 -13.65 -1.74
CA ALA A 96 13.16 -15.06 -2.09
C ALA A 96 11.73 -15.34 -2.55
N THR A 97 10.74 -14.83 -1.80
CA THR A 97 9.31 -14.87 -2.15
C THR A 97 9.03 -14.12 -3.44
N LYS A 98 9.66 -12.95 -3.64
CA LYS A 98 9.62 -12.23 -4.92
C LYS A 98 10.20 -13.06 -6.07
N SER A 99 11.31 -13.78 -5.89
CA SER A 99 11.87 -14.67 -6.92
C SER A 99 10.94 -15.82 -7.29
N LEU A 100 10.24 -16.42 -6.30
CA LEU A 100 9.21 -17.43 -6.57
C LEU A 100 8.09 -16.84 -7.44
N ALA A 101 7.62 -15.64 -7.13
CA ALA A 101 6.62 -14.95 -7.94
C ALA A 101 7.12 -14.68 -9.37
N VAL A 102 8.36 -14.21 -9.54
CA VAL A 102 8.95 -13.99 -10.87
C VAL A 102 8.98 -15.28 -11.70
N SER A 103 9.18 -16.45 -11.06
CA SER A 103 9.20 -17.75 -11.74
C SER A 103 7.84 -18.19 -12.29
N GLU A 104 6.74 -17.58 -11.83
CA GLU A 104 5.41 -17.86 -12.36
C GLU A 104 5.25 -17.30 -13.77
N ALA A 105 4.99 -18.21 -14.72
CA ALA A 105 4.68 -17.85 -16.12
C ALA A 105 3.36 -17.08 -16.25
N GLN A 106 2.42 -17.33 -15.34
CA GLN A 106 1.10 -16.68 -15.32
C GLN A 106 1.10 -15.58 -14.24
N GLN A 107 0.94 -14.32 -14.64
CA GLN A 107 1.01 -13.18 -13.71
C GLN A 107 0.04 -13.27 -12.53
N TRP A 108 -1.17 -13.78 -12.73
CA TRP A 108 -2.15 -13.93 -11.66
C TRP A 108 -1.70 -14.90 -10.56
N LYS A 109 -0.84 -15.88 -10.87
CA LYS A 109 -0.27 -16.80 -9.86
C LYS A 109 0.76 -16.12 -8.95
N ARG A 110 1.31 -14.97 -9.35
CA ARG A 110 2.28 -14.22 -8.55
C ARG A 110 1.70 -13.75 -7.22
N PHE A 111 0.39 -13.49 -7.20
CA PHE A 111 -0.32 -12.99 -6.04
C PHE A 111 -0.36 -13.98 -4.88
N GLN A 112 -0.21 -15.29 -5.13
CA GLN A 112 -0.13 -16.29 -4.05
C GLN A 112 1.14 -16.15 -3.19
N HIS A 113 2.17 -15.46 -3.72
CA HIS A 113 3.44 -15.24 -3.05
C HIS A 113 3.53 -13.85 -2.38
N GLY A 114 2.56 -12.96 -2.64
CA GLY A 114 2.56 -11.60 -2.10
C GLY A 114 1.93 -11.51 -0.71
N LEU A 115 2.43 -10.59 0.10
CA LEU A 115 1.88 -10.29 1.43
C LEU A 115 0.80 -9.20 1.38
N ALA A 116 0.94 -8.26 0.45
CA ALA A 116 0.02 -7.12 0.35
C ALA A 116 -0.11 -6.64 -1.09
N VAL A 117 -1.30 -6.14 -1.41
CA VAL A 117 -1.60 -5.44 -2.65
C VAL A 117 -1.70 -3.95 -2.34
N LEU A 118 -1.10 -3.14 -3.20
CA LEU A 118 -1.10 -1.69 -3.08
C LEU A 118 -1.77 -1.06 -4.30
N GLU A 119 -2.62 -0.09 -4.03
CA GLU A 119 -3.18 0.83 -5.00
C GLU A 119 -3.03 2.24 -4.44
N ALA A 120 -2.39 3.09 -5.22
CA ALA A 120 -2.24 4.50 -4.98
C ALA A 120 -3.34 5.28 -5.71
N LYS A 121 -3.52 6.53 -5.27
CA LYS A 121 -4.35 7.52 -5.97
C LYS A 121 -3.61 8.84 -5.95
N ARG A 122 -3.98 9.77 -6.83
CA ARG A 122 -3.51 11.16 -6.72
C ARG A 122 -3.72 11.73 -5.31
N TRP A 123 -2.87 12.67 -4.92
CA TRP A 123 -2.97 13.34 -3.63
C TRP A 123 -4.36 13.98 -3.41
N GLN A 124 -4.83 13.94 -2.15
CA GLN A 124 -6.15 14.40 -1.72
C GLN A 124 -7.36 13.69 -2.35
N ARG A 125 -7.18 12.60 -3.10
CA ARG A 125 -8.30 11.75 -3.52
C ARG A 125 -8.86 11.01 -2.30
N ALA A 126 -10.15 11.20 -2.01
CA ALA A 126 -10.83 10.41 -1.00
C ALA A 126 -10.87 8.93 -1.42
N LEU A 127 -10.47 8.04 -0.53
CA LEU A 127 -10.35 6.60 -0.81
C LEU A 127 -11.64 5.81 -0.53
N ASP A 128 -12.53 6.37 0.28
CA ASP A 128 -13.74 5.74 0.81
C ASP A 128 -15.04 6.22 0.15
N ARG A 129 -14.95 7.22 -0.75
CA ARG A 129 -16.10 7.79 -1.46
C ARG A 129 -15.75 8.26 -2.87
N ALA A 130 -16.78 8.40 -3.70
CA ALA A 130 -16.62 8.94 -5.04
C ALA A 130 -16.29 10.43 -4.99
N ASP A 131 -15.47 10.90 -5.93
CA ASP A 131 -15.22 12.32 -6.09
C ASP A 131 -16.33 12.94 -6.93
N LYS A 132 -17.20 13.73 -6.30
CA LYS A 132 -18.29 14.40 -7.00
C LYS A 132 -17.80 15.56 -7.88
N LYS A 133 -16.58 16.04 -7.66
CA LYS A 133 -16.00 17.20 -8.36
C LYS A 133 -15.29 16.82 -9.66
N ASP A 134 -14.89 15.57 -9.80
CA ASP A 134 -14.22 15.06 -10.99
C ASP A 134 -14.94 13.81 -11.52
N PRO A 135 -15.91 13.98 -12.44
CA PRO A 135 -16.67 12.88 -13.02
C PRO A 135 -15.82 11.90 -13.85
N SER A 136 -14.59 12.28 -14.22
CA SER A 136 -13.69 11.40 -14.96
C SER A 136 -13.06 10.33 -14.07
N GLU A 137 -13.01 10.55 -12.76
CA GLU A 137 -12.57 9.58 -11.75
C GLU A 137 -13.76 8.82 -11.16
N GLU A 138 -14.31 7.91 -11.97
CA GLU A 138 -15.51 7.16 -11.64
C GLU A 138 -15.30 6.20 -10.45
N GLY A 139 -16.26 6.18 -9.52
CA GLY A 139 -16.33 5.20 -8.44
C GLY A 139 -15.56 5.54 -7.16
N VAL A 140 -15.52 4.54 -6.26
CA VAL A 140 -14.93 4.62 -4.92
C VAL A 140 -13.63 3.81 -4.92
N PRO A 141 -12.45 4.40 -4.63
CA PRO A 141 -11.18 3.67 -4.72
C PRO A 141 -11.12 2.37 -3.90
N SER A 142 -11.68 2.35 -2.69
CA SER A 142 -11.74 1.13 -1.86
C SER A 142 -12.49 -0.04 -2.50
N THR A 143 -13.35 0.19 -3.50
CA THR A 143 -13.99 -0.91 -4.25
C THR A 143 -13.00 -1.68 -5.11
N GLN A 144 -11.90 -1.05 -5.56
CA GLN A 144 -10.81 -1.74 -6.27
C GLN A 144 -10.16 -2.78 -5.35
N MET A 145 -9.94 -2.46 -4.07
CA MET A 145 -9.39 -3.40 -3.09
C MET A 145 -10.27 -4.63 -2.90
N LEU A 146 -11.59 -4.43 -2.75
CA LEU A 146 -12.53 -5.54 -2.63
C LEU A 146 -12.52 -6.43 -3.88
N GLN A 147 -12.40 -5.83 -5.06
CA GLN A 147 -12.30 -6.58 -6.31
C GLN A 147 -11.02 -7.41 -6.38
N TYR A 148 -9.88 -6.88 -5.94
CA TYR A 148 -8.63 -7.63 -5.91
C TYR A 148 -8.70 -8.79 -4.91
N LEU A 149 -9.14 -8.51 -3.68
CA LEU A 149 -9.22 -9.50 -2.62
C LEU A 149 -10.25 -10.60 -2.87
N SER A 150 -11.28 -10.34 -3.70
CA SER A 150 -12.24 -11.37 -4.11
C SER A 150 -11.68 -12.45 -5.06
N ARG A 151 -10.41 -12.32 -5.49
CA ARG A 151 -9.81 -13.16 -6.53
C ARG A 151 -8.50 -13.83 -6.13
N VAL A 152 -7.95 -13.49 -4.97
CA VAL A 152 -6.77 -14.14 -4.37
C VAL A 152 -7.20 -15.27 -3.45
#